data_AF-A0A1T4QR89-F1
#
_entry.id   AF-A0A1T4QR89-F1
#
_cell.length_a   1.000
_cell.length_b   1.000
_cell.length_c   1.000
_cell.angle_alpha   90.00
_cell.angle_beta   90.00
_cell.angle_gamma   90.00
#
_symmetry.space_group_name_H-M   'P 1'
#
loop_
_entity.id
_entity.type
_entity.pdbx_description
1 polymer ?
#
loop_
_entity_poly.entity_id
_entity_poly.type
_entity_poly.pdbx_seq_one_letter_code
_entity_poly.pdbx_strand_id
1 'polypeptide(L)' 'MNTELRNRIFANDRLLKALITLISLRDPHLLDELKEIFEFAAETGNPMGDAPAGAWEHLREELEAIAALSQAAEQGLEH' A
#
# COMPACT_ATOMS: atom_id res chain seq x y z
N MET A 1 -24.54 3.55 -6.48
CA MET A 1 -23.46 3.70 -5.48
C MET A 1 -23.42 5.15 -5.03
N ASN A 2 -23.46 5.42 -3.72
CA ASN A 2 -23.59 6.77 -3.15
C ASN A 2 -22.31 7.60 -3.40
N THR A 3 -22.42 8.81 -3.95
CA THR A 3 -21.27 9.71 -4.25
C THR A 3 -20.42 9.99 -3.01
N GLU A 4 -21.06 10.14 -1.85
CA GLU A 4 -20.37 10.34 -0.58
C GLU A 4 -19.52 9.12 -0.21
N LEU A 5 -20.05 7.91 -0.40
CA LEU A 5 -19.29 6.69 -0.15
C LEU A 5 -18.06 6.60 -1.06
N ARG A 6 -18.20 6.96 -2.34
CA ARG A 6 -17.07 6.97 -3.29
C ARG A 6 -15.99 7.98 -2.87
N ASN A 7 -16.40 9.19 -2.46
CA ASN A 7 -15.48 10.22 -2.00
C ASN A 7 -14.72 9.78 -0.74
N ARG A 8 -15.41 9.13 0.22
CA ARG A 8 -14.78 8.59 1.43
C ARG A 8 -13.79 7.47 1.13
N ILE A 9 -14.12 6.55 0.22
CA ILE A 9 -13.20 5.49 -0.21
C ILE A 9 -11.94 6.09 -0.83
N PHE A 10 -12.09 7.07 -1.73
CA PHE A 10 -10.97 7.70 -2.41
C PHE A 10 -10.08 8.53 -1.46
N ALA A 11 -10.68 9.20 -0.48
CA ALA A 11 -9.93 9.93 0.55
C ALA A 11 -9.13 8.97 1.45
N ASN A 12 -9.73 7.85 1.84
CA ASN A 12 -9.06 6.83 2.65
C ASN A 12 -7.90 6.18 1.89
N ASP A 13 -8.08 5.86 0.60
CA ASP A 13 -7.03 5.32 -0.27
C ASP A 13 -5.81 6.27 -0.31
N ARG A 14 -6.05 7.55 -0.57
CA ARG A 14 -4.97 8.56 -0.58
C ARG A 14 -4.28 8.72 0.77
N LEU A 15 -5.04 8.70 1.86
CA LEU A 15 -4.50 8.84 3.20
C LEU A 15 -3.62 7.63 3.57
N LEU A 16 -4.07 6.41 3.25
CA LEU A 16 -3.30 5.19 3.46
C LEU A 16 -2.00 5.21 2.67
N LYS A 17 -2.05 5.58 1.38
CA LYS A 17 -0.83 5.70 0.55
C LYS A 17 0.15 6.70 1.14
N ALA A 18 -0.32 7.89 1.53
CA ALA A 18 0.53 8.91 2.16
C ALA A 18 1.14 8.44 3.48
N LEU A 19 0.37 7.74 4.32
CA LEU A 19 0.86 7.17 5.57
C LEU A 19 1.93 6.10 5.33
N ILE A 20 1.69 5.17 4.40
CA ILE A 20 2.67 4.13 4.06
C ILE A 20 3.96 4.80 3.57
N THR A 21 3.89 5.77 2.65
CA THR A 21 5.08 6.52 2.20
C THR A 21 5.82 7.17 3.37
N LEU A 22 5.12 7.89 4.25
CA LEU A 22 5.74 8.59 5.38
C LEU A 22 6.42 7.64 6.37
N ILE A 23 5.80 6.49 6.64
CA ILE A 23 6.38 5.51 7.58
C ILE A 23 7.55 4.77 6.91
N SER A 24 7.46 4.48 5.62
CA SER A 24 8.54 3.82 4.85
C SER A 24 9.83 4.65 4.82
N LEU A 25 9.72 5.97 4.76
CA LEU A 25 10.87 6.88 4.89
C LEU A 25 11.56 6.79 6.25
N ARG A 26 10.85 6.32 7.28
CA ARG A 26 11.38 6.19 8.64
C ARG A 26 11.83 4.76 8.95
N ASP A 27 11.19 3.78 8.33
CA ASP A 27 11.47 2.35 8.48
C ASP A 27 11.64 1.72 7.09
N PRO A 28 12.89 1.49 6.65
CA PRO A 28 13.19 0.91 5.35
C PRO A 28 12.64 -0.51 5.16
N HIS A 29 12.33 -1.23 6.24
CA HIS A 29 11.88 -2.62 6.19
C HIS A 29 10.36 -2.77 6.16
N LEU A 30 9.61 -1.73 6.55
CA LEU A 30 8.15 -1.75 6.62
C LEU A 30 7.51 -2.17 5.30
N LEU A 31 8.02 -1.68 4.17
CA LEU A 31 7.45 -2.00 2.86
C LEU A 31 7.57 -3.48 2.53
N ASP A 32 8.68 -4.10 2.93
CA ASP A 32 8.91 -5.52 2.68
C ASP A 32 8.03 -6.36 3.62
N GLU A 33 7.89 -5.98 4.89
CA GLU A 33 6.95 -6.61 5.83
C GLU A 33 5.49 -6.51 5.34
N LEU A 34 5.07 -5.36 4.80
CA LEU A 34 3.72 -5.18 4.26
C LEU A 34 3.47 -6.04 3.02
N LYS A 35 4.48 -6.21 2.15
CA LYS A 35 4.38 -7.13 1.00
C LYS A 35 4.19 -8.57 1.49
N GLU A 36 4.99 -9.03 2.44
CA GLU A 36 4.86 -10.38 3.00
C GLU A 36 3.48 -10.62 3.63
N ILE A 37 2.96 -9.65 4.39
CA ILE A 37 1.63 -9.74 4.99
C ILE A 37 0.54 -9.84 3.91
N PHE A 38 0.62 -9.05 2.84
CA PHE A 38 -0.39 -9.09 1.78
C PHE A 38 -0.27 -10.31 0.87
N GLU A 39 0.94 -10.80 0.61
CA GLU A 39 1.15 -12.09 -0.07
C GLU A 39 0.52 -13.23 0.73
N PHE A 40 0.76 -13.26 2.06
CA PHE A 40 0.12 -14.22 2.95
C PHE A 40 -1.40 -14.08 2.98
N ALA A 41 -1.93 -12.85 3.02
CA ALA A 41 -3.37 -12.59 3.00
C ALA A 41 -4.05 -12.95 1.67
N ALA A 42 -3.31 -12.91 0.56
CA ALA A 42 -3.80 -13.31 -0.77
C ALA A 42 -3.92 -14.83 -0.94
N GLU A 43 -3.35 -15.64 -0.03
CA GLU A 43 -3.50 -17.09 -0.06
C GLU A 43 -4.96 -17.52 0.15
N THR A 44 -5.44 -18.44 -0.69
CA THR A 44 -6.84 -18.87 -0.69
C THR A 44 -7.21 -19.55 0.64
N GLY A 45 -8.26 -19.06 1.31
CA GLY A 45 -8.72 -19.60 2.60
C GLY A 45 -8.14 -18.90 3.83
N ASN A 46 -7.38 -17.82 3.65
CA ASN A 46 -6.90 -16.98 4.75
C ASN A 46 -8.06 -16.12 5.31
N PRO A 47 -8.29 -16.09 6.64
CA PRO A 47 -9.32 -15.25 7.26
C PRO A 47 -9.08 -13.73 7.11
N MET A 48 -7.87 -13.29 6.77
CA MET A 48 -7.60 -11.90 6.35
C MET A 48 -7.99 -11.63 4.88
N GLY A 49 -8.23 -12.70 4.11
CA GLY A 49 -8.21 -12.74 2.65
C GLY A 49 -9.56 -12.94 1.97
N ASP A 50 -10.61 -12.22 2.37
CA ASP A 50 -11.90 -12.27 1.64
C ASP A 50 -12.01 -11.09 0.63
N ALA A 51 -10.93 -10.86 -0.12
CA ALA A 51 -10.88 -9.87 -1.18
C ALA A 51 -10.72 -10.55 -2.55
N PRO A 52 -11.34 -10.02 -3.63
CA PRO A 52 -11.17 -10.56 -4.98
C PRO A 52 -9.69 -10.60 -5.38
N ALA A 53 -9.29 -11.59 -6.17
CA ALA A 53 -7.89 -11.74 -6.62
C ALA A 53 -7.29 -10.45 -7.23
N GLY A 54 -8.08 -9.69 -8.00
CA GLY A 54 -7.63 -8.42 -8.60
C GLY A 54 -7.38 -7.30 -7.58
N ALA A 55 -7.92 -7.39 -6.36
CA ALA A 55 -7.65 -6.42 -5.30
C ALA A 55 -6.24 -6.58 -4.73
N TRP A 56 -5.75 -7.83 -4.62
CA TRP A 56 -4.40 -8.12 -4.14
C TRP A 56 -3.33 -7.72 -5.14
N GLU A 57 -3.57 -7.97 -6.43
CA GLU A 57 -2.68 -7.52 -7.50
C GLU A 57 -2.54 -5.99 -7.51
N HIS A 58 -3.67 -5.28 -7.40
CA HIS A 58 -3.67 -3.82 -7.30
C HIS A 58 -2.93 -3.30 -6.06
N LEU A 59 -3.11 -3.94 -4.90
CA LEU A 59 -2.37 -3.58 -3.67
C LEU A 59 -0.85 -3.75 -3.83
N ARG A 60 -0.41 -4.82 -4.51
CA ARG A 60 1.01 -5.04 -4.80
C ARG A 60 1.59 -3.93 -5.68
N GLU A 61 0.89 -3.56 -6.76
CA GLU A 61 1.30 -2.47 -7.66
C GLU A 61 1.43 -1.13 -6.92
N GLU A 62 0.48 -0.82 -6.03
CA GLU A 62 0.51 0.41 -5.23
C GLU A 62 1.68 0.42 -4.23
N LEU A 63 2.00 -0.72 -3.59
CA LEU A 63 3.17 -0.83 -2.73
C LEU A 63 4.49 -0.66 -3.50
N GLU A 64 4.59 -1.20 -4.71
CA GLU A 64 5.75 -1.01 -5.59
C GLU A 64 5.92 0.47 -5.98
N ALA A 65 4.82 1.16 -6.30
CA ALA A 65 4.84 2.59 -6.60
C ALA A 65 5.29 3.43 -5.38
N ILE A 66 4.81 3.10 -4.18
CA ILE A 66 5.24 3.76 -2.94
C ILE A 66 6.72 3.52 -2.66
N ALA A 67 7.22 2.29 -2.88
CA ALA A 67 8.64 1.97 -2.72
C ALA A 67 9.52 2.83 -3.64
N ALA A 68 9.15 2.95 -4.92
CA ALA A 68 9.86 3.78 -5.89
C ALA A 68 9.88 5.27 -5.48
N LEU A 69 8.76 5.79 -4.96
CA LEU A 69 8.68 7.17 -4.47
C LEU A 69 9.53 7.40 -3.22
N SER A 70 9.55 6.45 -2.30
CA SER A 70 10.37 6.53 -1.08
C SER A 70 11.85 6.56 -1.42
N GLN A 71 12.32 5.67 -2.30
CA GLN A 71 13.71 5.63 -2.77
C GLN A 71 14.12 6.92 -3.49
N ALA A 72 13.24 7.48 -4.33
CA ALA A 72 13.50 8.74 -5.01
C ALA A 72 13.60 9.92 -4.03
N ALA A 73 12.78 9.92 -2.97
CA ALA A 73 12.82 10.95 -1.92
C ALA A 73 14.09 10.87 -1.07
N GLU A 74 14.57 9.67 -0.74
CA GLU A 74 15.84 9.45 -0.05
C GLU A 74 17.03 9.97 -0.87
N GLN A 75 17.10 9.65 -2.16
CA GLN A 75 18.15 10.13 -3.06
C GLN A 75 18.16 11.66 -3.24
N GLY A 76 17.00 12.30 -3.15
CA GLY A 76 16.87 13.76 -3.21
C GLY A 76 17.31 14.50 -1.94
N LEU A 77 17.47 13.79 -0.82
CA LEU A 77 17.95 14.35 0.46
C LEU A 77 19.48 14.27 0.62
N GLU A 78 20.17 13.50 -0.23
CA GLU A 78 21.62 13.31 -0.20
C GLU A 78 22.40 14.29 -1.10
N HIS A 79 21.70 15.20 -1.80
CA HIS A 79 22.25 16.24 -2.70
C HIS A 79 21.95 17.65 -2.21
#